data_AF-A0A3A9A2D8-F1
#
_entry.id   AF-A0A3A9A2D8-F1
#
_cell.length_a   1.000
_cell.length_b   1.000
_cell.length_c   1.000
_cell.angle_alpha   90.00
_cell.angle_beta   90.00
_cell.angle_gamma   90.00
#
_symmetry.space_group_name_H-M   'P 1'
#
loop_
_entity.id
_entity.type
_entity.pdbx_description
1 polymer ?
#
loop_
_entity_poly.entity_id
_entity_poly.type
_entity_poly.pdbx_seq_one_letter_code
_entity_poly.pdbx_strand_id
1 'polypeptide(L)'
;MFYLPYLKMYHVEHIPIHYVMMTGYDEEKNCVMIYDCDREDMIELAVNDLELAWNIEKNGVGDKNGFIKIRLDGKLPDKYTLSCNCLLKKAERQLREKPYILGISAVEEE
;
A
#
# COMPACT_ATOMS: atom_id res chain seq x y z
N MET A 1 -5.59 8.61 -6.94
CA MET A 1 -4.92 8.06 -8.14
C MET A 1 -5.62 8.51 -9.43
N PHE A 2 -5.93 9.81 -9.53
CA PHE A 2 -6.68 10.39 -10.66
C PHE A 2 -5.87 10.39 -11.97
N TYR A 3 -4.55 10.49 -11.86
CA TYR A 3 -3.61 10.64 -12.98
C TYR A 3 -2.97 9.32 -13.44
N LEU A 4 -3.58 8.17 -13.14
CA LEU A 4 -3.05 6.87 -13.61
C LEU A 4 -3.71 6.47 -14.93
N PRO A 5 -2.98 6.50 -16.06
CA PRO A 5 -3.56 6.39 -17.40
C PRO A 5 -4.11 4.99 -17.72
N TYR A 6 -3.62 3.97 -17.01
CA TYR A 6 -4.04 2.58 -17.22
C TYR A 6 -5.32 2.19 -16.48
N LEU A 7 -5.91 3.11 -15.70
CA LEU A 7 -7.15 2.88 -14.96
C LEU A 7 -8.34 3.40 -15.76
N LYS A 8 -9.45 2.65 -15.76
CA LYS A 8 -10.69 3.06 -16.45
C LYS A 8 -11.25 4.40 -15.97
N MET A 9 -10.90 4.78 -14.74
CA MET A 9 -11.34 6.00 -14.07
C MET A 9 -10.40 7.19 -14.31
N TYR A 10 -9.40 7.05 -15.18
CA TYR A 10 -8.45 8.12 -15.53
C TYR A 10 -9.18 9.40 -15.92
N HIS A 11 -8.96 10.47 -15.16
CA HIS A 11 -9.63 11.76 -15.30
C HIS A 11 -11.17 11.77 -15.17
N VAL A 12 -11.79 10.68 -14.71
CA VAL A 12 -13.25 10.58 -14.55
C VAL A 12 -13.65 10.59 -13.07
N GLU A 13 -13.07 9.69 -12.26
CA GLU A 13 -13.44 9.52 -10.85
C GLU A 13 -12.21 9.25 -9.97
N HIS A 14 -12.28 9.65 -8.69
CA HIS A 14 -11.22 9.35 -7.74
C HIS A 14 -11.38 7.92 -7.21
N ILE A 15 -10.36 7.10 -7.40
CA ILE A 15 -10.34 5.71 -6.91
C ILE A 15 -10.13 5.72 -5.38
N PRO A 16 -10.81 4.84 -4.62
CA PRO A 16 -10.51 4.59 -3.21
C PRO A 16 -9.04 4.18 -2.99
N ILE A 17 -8.62 4.01 -1.73
CA ILE A 17 -7.24 3.64 -1.37
C ILE A 17 -6.78 2.44 -2.22
N HIS A 18 -5.72 2.64 -3.01
CA HIS A 18 -5.19 1.62 -3.92
C HIS A 18 -3.68 1.51 -3.76
N TYR A 19 -3.17 0.28 -3.78
CA TYR A 19 -1.77 -0.05 -3.57
C TYR A 19 -1.22 -0.75 -4.81
N VAL A 20 -0.07 -0.30 -5.27
CA VAL A 20 0.63 -0.88 -6.42
C VAL A 20 2.07 -1.19 -6.04
N MET A 21 2.65 -2.22 -6.66
CA MET A 21 4.01 -2.66 -6.38
C MET A 21 4.95 -2.19 -7.48
N MET A 22 5.86 -1.27 -7.14
CA MET A 22 6.95 -0.87 -8.03
C MET A 22 8.05 -1.94 -8.00
N THR A 23 8.46 -2.43 -9.17
CA THR A 23 9.45 -3.52 -9.31
C THR A 23 10.75 -3.08 -9.95
N GLY A 24 10.76 -1.92 -10.61
CA GLY A 24 11.98 -1.31 -11.11
C GLY A 24 11.76 0.06 -11.71
N TYR A 25 12.84 0.60 -12.26
CA TYR A 25 12.91 1.91 -12.91
C TYR A 25 13.78 1.78 -14.15
N ASP A 26 13.28 2.28 -15.28
CA ASP A 26 14.00 2.40 -16.54
C ASP A 26 14.46 3.84 -16.71
N GLU A 27 15.78 4.04 -16.69
CA GLU A 27 16.40 5.37 -16.75
C GLU A 27 16.32 5.98 -18.16
N GLU A 28 16.39 5.16 -19.23
CA GLU A 28 16.33 5.65 -20.60
C GLU A 28 14.92 6.14 -20.96
N LYS A 29 13.91 5.41 -20.51
CA LYS A 29 12.50 5.75 -20.74
C LYS A 29 11.90 6.70 -19.69
N ASN A 30 12.61 6.92 -18.58
CA ASN A 30 12.13 7.66 -17.42
C ASN A 30 10.74 7.15 -16.94
N CYS A 31 10.64 5.84 -16.76
CA CYS A 31 9.41 5.18 -16.33
C CYS A 31 9.68 4.16 -15.21
N VAL A 32 8.65 3.86 -14.44
CA VAL A 32 8.66 2.82 -13.41
C VAL A 32 7.87 1.62 -13.87
N MET A 33 8.30 0.43 -13.48
CA MET A 33 7.58 -0.81 -13.74
C MET A 33 6.71 -1.15 -12.54
N ILE A 34 5.43 -1.37 -12.78
CA ILE A 34 4.42 -1.55 -11.74
C ILE A 34 3.65 -2.86 -11.96
N TYR A 35 3.43 -3.60 -10.88
CA TYR A 35 2.36 -4.60 -10.80
C TYR A 35 1.17 -4.03 -10.05
N ASP A 36 0.00 -4.20 -10.65
CA ASP A 36 -1.30 -3.89 -10.08
C ASP A 36 -2.13 -5.18 -10.07
N CYS A 37 -2.78 -5.48 -8.94
CA CYS A 37 -3.60 -6.69 -8.79
C CYS A 37 -4.77 -6.76 -9.78
N ASP A 38 -5.23 -5.62 -10.29
CA ASP A 38 -6.33 -5.56 -11.27
C ASP A 38 -5.85 -5.67 -12.73
N ARG A 39 -4.56 -5.94 -12.97
CA ARG A 39 -3.97 -6.05 -14.31
C ARG A 39 -3.16 -7.34 -14.43
N GLU A 40 -3.29 -7.99 -15.59
CA GLU A 40 -2.52 -9.22 -15.88
C GLU A 40 -1.08 -8.90 -16.26
N ASP A 41 -0.87 -7.81 -16.99
CA ASP A 41 0.44 -7.41 -17.49
C ASP A 41 1.14 -6.40 -16.58
N MET A 42 2.47 -6.41 -16.64
CA MET A 42 3.31 -5.36 -16.05
C MET A 42 3.05 -4.03 -16.76
N ILE A 43 3.01 -2.95 -15.98
CA ILE A 43 2.68 -1.61 -16.47
C ILE A 43 3.94 -0.76 -16.43
N GLU A 44 4.31 -0.17 -17.57
CA GLU A 44 5.25 0.95 -17.61
C GLU A 44 4.48 2.26 -17.31
N LEU A 45 4.85 2.96 -16.24
CA LEU A 45 4.25 4.24 -15.87
C LEU A 45 5.32 5.34 -15.93
N ALA A 46 5.06 6.39 -16.70
CA ALA A 46 5.96 7.53 -16.77
C ALA A 46 6.12 8.19 -15.39
N VAL A 47 7.33 8.64 -15.06
CA VAL A 47 7.61 9.30 -13.77
C VAL A 47 6.72 10.53 -13.57
N ASN A 48 6.47 11.31 -14.63
CA ASN A 48 5.61 12.49 -14.54
C ASN A 48 4.17 12.12 -14.13
N ASP A 49 3.60 11.06 -14.67
CA ASP A 49 2.26 10.60 -14.31
C ASP A 49 2.23 10.07 -12.87
N LEU A 50 3.31 9.38 -12.46
CA LEU A 50 3.49 8.94 -11.08
C LEU A 50 3.53 10.13 -10.12
N GLU A 51 4.32 11.17 -10.41
CA GLU A 51 4.42 12.39 -9.59
C GLU A 51 3.07 13.08 -9.45
N LEU A 52 2.32 13.24 -10.55
CA LEU A 52 0.97 13.78 -10.53
C LEU A 52 0.01 12.91 -9.71
N ALA A 53 0.07 11.59 -9.89
CA ALA A 53 -0.73 10.65 -9.13
C ALA A 53 -0.37 10.65 -7.63
N TRP A 54 0.85 11.02 -7.29
CA TRP A 54 1.36 11.13 -5.92
C TRP A 54 0.96 12.44 -5.24
N ASN A 55 1.06 13.54 -5.98
CA ASN A 55 0.89 14.90 -5.50
C ASN A 55 -0.60 15.31 -5.46
N ILE A 56 -1.40 14.53 -4.74
CA ILE A 56 -2.82 14.79 -4.55
C ILE A 56 -3.05 15.13 -3.07
N GLU A 57 -3.65 16.29 -2.81
CA GLU A 57 -4.15 16.63 -1.47
C GLU A 57 -5.40 15.78 -1.18
N LYS A 58 -5.40 15.03 -0.08
CA LYS A 58 -6.55 14.26 0.39
C LYS A 58 -7.12 14.88 1.65
N ASN A 59 -8.42 15.14 1.67
CA ASN A 59 -9.13 15.74 2.80
C ASN A 59 -9.53 14.72 3.89
N GLY A 60 -8.81 13.60 4.04
CA GLY A 60 -9.16 12.49 4.93
C GLY A 60 -7.97 11.60 5.33
N VAL A 61 -8.17 10.76 6.35
CA VAL A 61 -7.07 10.25 7.20
C VAL A 61 -6.06 9.36 6.46
N GLY A 62 -4.79 9.79 6.51
CA GLY A 62 -3.58 9.11 6.03
C GLY A 62 -2.65 9.97 5.16
N ASP A 63 -3.13 11.17 4.77
CA ASP A 63 -2.49 12.23 3.98
C ASP A 63 -1.79 11.78 2.67
N LYS A 64 -0.92 12.62 2.07
CA LYS A 64 -0.23 12.37 0.77
C LYS A 64 0.05 10.88 0.53
N ASN A 65 -0.12 10.42 -0.71
CA ASN A 65 0.19 9.03 -1.05
C ASN A 65 1.60 8.68 -0.49
N GLY A 66 1.75 7.49 0.08
CA GLY A 66 2.98 7.08 0.77
C GLY A 66 3.83 6.14 -0.08
N PHE A 67 5.15 6.26 0.00
CA PHE A 67 6.07 5.24 -0.53
C PHE A 67 6.47 4.31 0.61
N ILE A 68 6.15 3.02 0.49
CA ILE A 68 6.57 2.02 1.47
C ILE A 68 7.71 1.21 0.86
N LYS A 69 8.90 1.36 1.44
CA LYS A 69 10.05 0.53 1.10
C LYS A 69 10.14 -0.66 2.05
N ILE A 70 9.99 -1.86 1.51
CA ILE A 70 10.18 -3.11 2.25
C ILE A 70 11.54 -3.67 1.86
N ARG A 71 12.35 -4.07 2.84
CA ARG A 71 13.57 -4.84 2.62
C ARG A 71 13.33 -6.27 3.10
N LEU A 72 13.60 -7.22 2.21
CA LEU A 72 13.48 -8.65 2.48
C LEU A 72 14.87 -9.25 2.55
N ASP A 73 15.11 -10.09 3.55
CA ASP A 73 16.34 -10.85 3.67
C ASP A 73 16.38 -11.99 2.66
N GLY A 74 17.57 -12.42 2.23
CA GLY A 74 17.72 -13.46 1.19
C GLY A 74 17.19 -14.85 1.58
N LYS A 75 16.88 -15.07 2.85
CA LYS A 75 16.30 -16.32 3.36
C LYS A 75 14.90 -16.06 3.91
N LEU A 76 13.93 -15.97 3.01
CA LEU A 76 12.52 -15.84 3.39
C LEU A 76 11.94 -17.20 3.76
N PRO A 77 11.10 -17.27 4.82
CA PRO A 77 10.26 -18.43 5.04
C PRO A 77 9.27 -18.60 3.88
N ASP A 78 8.79 -19.82 3.66
CA ASP A 78 7.76 -20.08 2.67
C ASP A 78 6.45 -19.38 3.04
N LYS A 79 5.55 -19.23 2.04
CA LYS A 79 4.30 -18.49 2.20
C LYS A 79 3.41 -19.03 3.32
N TYR A 80 3.41 -20.33 3.59
CA TYR A 80 2.56 -20.92 4.62
C TYR A 80 3.13 -20.63 6.00
N THR A 81 4.44 -20.83 6.18
CA THR A 81 5.14 -20.48 7.43
C THR A 81 4.99 -18.99 7.75
N LEU A 82 5.18 -18.12 6.75
CA LEU A 82 4.99 -16.68 6.91
C LEU A 82 3.55 -16.34 7.33
N SER A 83 2.56 -16.94 6.66
CA SER A 83 1.14 -16.71 6.94
C SER A 83 0.78 -17.13 8.36
N CYS A 84 1.20 -18.33 8.79
CA CYS A 84 0.97 -18.82 10.15
C CYS A 84 1.57 -17.87 11.20
N ASN A 85 2.84 -17.47 11.02
CA ASN A 85 3.52 -16.56 11.94
C ASN A 85 2.82 -15.19 12.02
N CYS A 86 2.39 -14.64 10.88
CA CYS A 86 1.68 -13.37 10.84
C CYS A 86 0.31 -13.44 11.51
N LEU A 87 -0.45 -14.52 11.29
CA LEU A 87 -1.76 -14.72 11.91
C LEU A 87 -1.64 -14.90 13.43
N LEU A 88 -0.65 -15.68 13.90
CA LEU A 88 -0.38 -15.84 15.33
C LEU A 88 -0.05 -14.50 16.00
N LYS A 89 0.89 -13.73 15.42
CA LYS A 89 1.22 -12.37 15.92
C LYS A 89 0.01 -11.44 15.91
N LYS A 90 -0.86 -11.54 14.91
CA LYS A 90 -2.10 -10.75 14.86
C LYS A 90 -3.06 -11.17 15.98
N ALA A 91 -3.24 -12.46 16.23
CA ALA A 91 -4.06 -12.98 17.31
C ALA A 91 -3.53 -12.51 18.68
N GLU A 92 -2.23 -12.66 18.93
CA GLU A 92 -1.59 -12.14 20.15
C GLU A 92 -1.82 -10.64 20.34
N ARG A 93 -1.74 -9.84 19.26
CA ARG A 93 -2.02 -8.39 19.31
C ARG A 93 -3.48 -8.06 19.61
N GLN A 94 -4.42 -8.92 19.25
CA GLN A 94 -5.84 -8.73 19.55
C GLN A 94 -6.18 -9.17 20.98
N LEU A 95 -5.50 -10.20 21.48
CA LEU A 95 -5.76 -10.81 22.79
C LEU A 95 -4.89 -10.23 23.92
N ARG A 96 -3.85 -9.46 23.62
CA ARG A 96 -3.11 -8.70 24.63
C ARG A 96 -4.03 -7.68 25.29
N GLU A 97 -3.81 -7.46 26.58
CA GLU A 97 -4.45 -6.36 27.31
C GLU A 97 -4.18 -5.05 26.56
N LYS A 98 -5.25 -4.37 26.15
CA LYS A 98 -5.10 -3.15 25.36
C LYS A 98 -4.64 -2.04 26.29
N PRO A 99 -3.67 -1.22 25.87
CA PRO A 99 -3.19 -0.13 26.70
C PRO A 99 -4.32 0.87 26.95
N TYR A 100 -4.41 1.37 28.19
CA TYR A 100 -5.17 2.57 28.49
C TYR A 100 -4.51 3.74 27.76
N ILE A 101 -5.25 4.34 26.82
CA ILE A 101 -4.78 5.54 26.12
C ILE A 101 -5.53 6.72 26.73
N LEU A 102 -4.80 7.59 27.44
CA LEU A 102 -5.34 8.83 28.02
C LEU A 102 -6.56 8.60 28.94
N GLY A 103 -6.56 7.51 29.71
CA GLY A 103 -7.65 7.18 30.64
C GLY A 103 -8.89 6.57 29.99
N ILE A 104 -8.87 6.30 28.69
CA ILE A 104 -9.93 5.60 27.97
C ILE A 104 -9.47 4.16 27.73
N SER A 105 -10.25 3.21 28.25
CA SER A 105 -10.08 1.78 27.94
C SER A 105 -10.42 1.55 26.47
N ALA A 106 -9.57 0.83 25.74
CA ALA A 106 -9.85 0.43 24.35
C ALA A 106 -10.82 -0.78 24.24
N VAL A 107 -11.46 -1.12 25.35
CA VAL A 107 -12.55 -2.07 25.50
C VAL A 107 -13.66 -1.29 26.23
N GLU A 108 -14.83 -1.13 25.62
CA GLU A 108 -16.03 -0.73 26.37
C GLU A 108 -16.31 -1.85 27.38
N GLU A 109 -16.23 -1.52 28.67
CA GLU A 109 -16.76 -2.36 29.72
C GLU A 109 -18.28 -2.11 29.77
N GLU A 110 -19.08 -3.16 29.50
CA GLU A 110 -20.53 -3.19 29.80
C GLU A 110 -20.79 -3.22 31.31
#